data_AF-A0A3M0ZX16-F1
#
_entry.id   AF-A0A3M0ZX16-F1
#
_cell.length_a   1.000
_cell.length_b   1.000
_cell.length_c   1.000
_cell.angle_alpha   90.00
_cell.angle_beta   90.00
_cell.angle_gamma   90.00
#
_symmetry.space_group_name_H-M   'P 1'
#
loop_
_entity.id
_entity.type
_entity.pdbx_description
1 polymer ?
#
loop_
_entity_poly.entity_id
_entity_poly.type
_entity_poly.pdbx_seq_one_letter_code
_entity_poly.pdbx_strand_id
1 'polypeptide(L)'
;LNGGITEIDFASTREEYYPSPGSLPEVKLSDINHDLLRRDFTVNAMAISLANLLDPRGNSFSNLVLDPYGGKEDLKAKKIEVIHSKSFIDDPTRMLRACRYAIRIGGLIGKRTEELLQKALQDGAIDYVSYQRIDRELYKALDDPCAKEILSLMTNHSLLSRIGYFDPCSEPISQTALEWVIGESNLLEERYERLFALFAKIGSQQETEARLKKAGISKKRIKKIIDMSYELPCKF
;
A
#
# COMPACT_ATOMS: atom_id res chain seq x y z
N LEU A 1 -5.90 6.59 29.19
CA LEU A 1 -6.51 6.34 27.87
C LEU A 1 -7.65 7.35 27.71
N ASN A 2 -7.39 8.53 27.15
CA ASN A 2 -8.37 9.61 26.99
C ASN A 2 -8.96 9.68 25.57
N GLY A 3 -8.94 8.57 24.83
CA GLY A 3 -9.64 8.43 23.55
C GLY A 3 -10.81 7.47 23.76
N GLY A 4 -12.02 8.01 23.91
CA GLY A 4 -13.23 7.18 23.89
C GLY A 4 -13.38 6.47 22.53
N ILE A 5 -14.21 5.44 22.47
CA ILE A 5 -14.59 4.82 21.20
C ILE A 5 -15.36 5.85 20.40
N THR A 6 -14.82 6.28 19.26
CA THR A 6 -15.46 7.28 18.39
C THR A 6 -16.29 6.65 17.26
N GLU A 7 -16.03 5.39 16.92
CA GLU A 7 -16.66 4.69 15.81
C GLU A 7 -16.62 3.17 16.04
N ILE A 8 -17.67 2.46 15.61
CA ILE A 8 -17.76 1.00 15.64
C ILE A 8 -18.29 0.52 14.29
N ASP A 9 -17.49 -0.29 13.60
CA ASP A 9 -17.86 -0.90 12.33
C ASP A 9 -18.31 -2.34 12.53
N PHE A 10 -19.48 -2.68 11.96
CA PHE A 10 -20.00 -4.04 11.91
C PHE A 10 -19.96 -4.56 10.48
N ALA A 11 -19.35 -5.73 10.28
CA ALA A 11 -19.30 -6.43 9.01
C ALA A 11 -19.55 -7.92 9.20
N SER A 12 -20.33 -8.53 8.31
CA SER A 12 -20.51 -9.99 8.26
C SER A 12 -19.28 -10.66 7.65
N THR A 13 -18.92 -11.84 8.16
CA THR A 13 -17.82 -12.66 7.63
C THR A 13 -18.12 -13.12 6.21
N ARG A 14 -17.10 -13.11 5.35
CA ARG A 14 -17.27 -13.41 3.95
C ARG A 14 -16.02 -14.00 3.30
N GLU A 15 -16.23 -14.76 2.24
CA GLU A 15 -15.19 -15.19 1.32
C GLU A 15 -15.21 -14.29 0.08
N GLU A 16 -14.03 -14.12 -0.54
CA GLU A 16 -13.86 -13.32 -1.75
C GLU A 16 -13.28 -14.20 -2.86
N TYR A 17 -13.92 -14.18 -4.04
CA TYR A 17 -13.43 -14.80 -5.27
C TYR A 17 -13.08 -13.71 -6.28
N TYR A 18 -11.90 -13.82 -6.90
CA TYR A 18 -11.39 -12.83 -7.85
C TYR A 18 -11.51 -13.40 -9.28
N PRO A 19 -12.47 -12.92 -10.10
CA PRO A 19 -12.70 -13.45 -11.45
C PRO A 19 -11.55 -13.14 -12.41
N SER A 20 -10.81 -12.05 -12.15
CA SER A 20 -9.63 -11.67 -12.92
C SER A 20 -8.65 -10.87 -12.05
N PRO A 21 -7.34 -10.83 -12.39
CA PRO A 21 -6.36 -10.05 -11.63
C PRO A 21 -6.76 -8.58 -11.44
N GLY A 22 -6.65 -8.08 -10.22
CA GLY A 22 -6.92 -6.68 -9.88
C GLY A 22 -8.39 -6.23 -9.91
N SER A 23 -9.34 -7.11 -10.26
CA SER A 23 -10.77 -6.77 -10.25
C SER A 23 -11.33 -6.63 -8.84
N LEU A 24 -12.55 -6.09 -8.72
CA LEU A 24 -13.31 -6.23 -7.49
C LEU A 24 -13.69 -7.71 -7.30
N PRO A 25 -13.70 -8.22 -6.06
CA PRO A 25 -14.06 -9.60 -5.79
C PRO A 25 -15.59 -9.79 -5.78
N GLU A 26 -16.01 -11.01 -6.10
CA GLU A 26 -17.34 -11.52 -5.77
C GLU A 26 -17.36 -12.01 -4.31
N VAL A 27 -18.45 -11.73 -3.60
CA VAL A 27 -18.54 -11.90 -2.15
C VAL A 27 -19.63 -12.90 -1.79
N LYS A 28 -19.32 -13.82 -0.86
CA LYS A 28 -20.28 -14.78 -0.30
C LYS A 28 -20.12 -14.86 1.22
N LEU A 29 -21.22 -15.01 1.96
CA LEU A 29 -21.16 -15.28 3.40
C LEU A 29 -20.34 -16.55 3.68
N SER A 30 -19.42 -16.45 4.64
CA SER A 30 -18.53 -17.55 5.00
C SER A 30 -18.13 -17.49 6.48
N ASP A 31 -17.34 -18.45 6.93
CA ASP A 31 -16.81 -18.47 8.30
C ASP A 31 -15.65 -17.47 8.49
N ILE A 32 -15.20 -17.34 9.74
CA ILE A 32 -14.12 -16.43 10.12
C ILE A 32 -12.78 -16.81 9.48
N ASN A 33 -12.50 -18.10 9.23
CA ASN A 33 -11.23 -18.50 8.64
C ASN A 33 -11.14 -18.02 7.19
N HIS A 34 -12.22 -18.16 6.41
CA HIS A 34 -12.28 -17.63 5.04
C HIS A 34 -12.25 -16.10 5.01
N ASP A 35 -12.87 -15.42 6.00
CA ASP A 35 -12.77 -13.96 6.12
C ASP A 35 -11.36 -13.47 6.44
N LEU A 36 -10.59 -14.22 7.22
CA LEU A 36 -9.19 -13.92 7.47
C LEU A 36 -8.31 -14.23 6.25
N LEU A 37 -8.61 -15.30 5.49
CA LEU A 37 -7.86 -15.72 4.30
C LEU A 37 -7.79 -14.63 3.22
N ARG A 38 -8.89 -13.90 3.01
CA ARG A 38 -8.98 -12.87 1.97
C ARG A 38 -8.21 -11.59 2.30
N ARG A 39 -7.62 -11.48 3.50
CA ARG A 39 -6.85 -10.31 3.92
C ARG A 39 -5.49 -10.27 3.24
N ASP A 40 -4.80 -9.16 3.42
CA ASP A 40 -3.54 -8.89 2.71
C ASP A 40 -2.35 -9.64 3.30
N PHE A 41 -2.14 -9.53 4.61
CA PHE A 41 -0.96 -10.04 5.30
C PHE A 41 -1.33 -10.83 6.57
N THR A 42 -0.50 -11.79 6.94
CA THR A 42 -0.67 -12.63 8.13
C THR A 42 -0.88 -11.80 9.40
N VAL A 43 -0.08 -10.74 9.59
CA VAL A 43 -0.18 -9.81 10.72
C VAL A 43 -1.51 -9.05 10.80
N ASN A 44 -2.23 -8.93 9.68
CA ASN A 44 -3.55 -8.31 9.59
C ASN A 44 -4.70 -9.34 9.60
N ALA A 45 -4.37 -10.63 9.65
CA ALA A 45 -5.28 -11.76 9.53
C ALA A 45 -5.42 -12.55 10.83
N MET A 46 -5.53 -11.82 11.93
CA MET A 46 -5.83 -12.34 13.27
C MET A 46 -7.15 -11.79 13.78
N ALA A 47 -7.81 -12.53 14.66
CA ALA A 47 -9.05 -12.10 15.31
C ALA A 47 -9.05 -12.41 16.80
N ILE A 48 -9.89 -11.71 17.57
CA ILE A 48 -10.14 -12.00 18.99
C ILE A 48 -11.63 -12.21 19.16
N SER A 49 -12.01 -13.31 19.81
CA SER A 49 -13.42 -13.56 20.15
C SER A 49 -13.83 -12.69 21.34
N LEU A 50 -14.70 -11.70 21.09
CA LEU A 50 -15.28 -10.88 22.16
C LEU A 50 -16.14 -11.71 23.12
N ALA A 51 -16.85 -12.74 22.62
CA ALA A 51 -17.66 -13.62 23.47
C ALA A 51 -16.79 -14.37 24.49
N ASN A 52 -15.63 -14.86 24.06
CA ASN A 52 -14.69 -15.56 24.95
C ASN A 52 -13.95 -14.59 25.88
N LEU A 53 -13.67 -13.36 25.40
CA LEU A 53 -13.05 -12.30 26.22
C LEU A 53 -13.94 -11.88 27.39
N LEU A 54 -15.25 -11.94 27.21
CA LEU A 54 -16.24 -11.59 28.23
C LEU A 54 -16.67 -12.79 29.10
N ASP A 55 -16.16 -14.01 28.85
CA ASP A 55 -16.48 -15.19 29.66
C ASP A 55 -15.76 -15.11 31.03
N PRO A 56 -16.51 -15.05 32.15
CA PRO A 56 -15.93 -14.94 33.49
C PRO A 56 -15.12 -16.17 33.94
N ARG A 57 -15.16 -17.28 33.19
CA ARG A 57 -14.36 -18.49 33.46
C ARG A 57 -12.94 -18.43 32.90
N GLY A 58 -12.61 -17.37 32.16
CA GLY A 58 -11.25 -16.88 31.88
C GLY A 58 -10.29 -17.84 31.17
N ASN A 59 -10.18 -17.73 29.85
CA ASN A 59 -9.00 -18.19 29.11
C ASN A 59 -7.93 -17.08 29.10
N SER A 60 -6.64 -17.43 29.16
CA SER A 60 -5.54 -16.49 28.93
C SER A 60 -5.74 -15.74 27.61
N PHE A 61 -5.39 -14.45 27.54
CA PHE A 61 -5.49 -13.63 26.31
C PHE A 61 -4.81 -14.30 25.11
N SER A 62 -3.71 -15.02 25.35
CA SER A 62 -3.00 -15.81 24.33
C SER A 62 -3.87 -16.90 23.67
N ASN A 63 -4.85 -17.44 24.39
CA ASN A 63 -5.76 -18.48 23.92
C ASN A 63 -7.02 -17.90 23.26
N LEU A 64 -7.17 -16.57 23.25
CA LEU A 64 -8.31 -15.86 22.64
C LEU A 64 -8.03 -15.37 21.22
N VAL A 65 -6.75 -15.33 20.83
CA VAL A 65 -6.33 -14.90 19.49
C VAL A 65 -6.49 -16.07 18.52
N LEU A 66 -7.38 -15.91 17.55
CA LEU A 66 -7.47 -16.75 16.37
C LEU A 66 -6.43 -16.27 15.36
N ASP A 67 -5.40 -17.08 15.14
CA ASP A 67 -4.30 -16.80 14.20
C ASP A 67 -4.00 -18.03 13.33
N PRO A 68 -4.83 -18.32 12.32
CA PRO A 68 -4.68 -19.50 11.48
C PRO A 68 -3.50 -19.41 10.49
N TYR A 69 -2.88 -18.23 10.35
CA TYR A 69 -1.86 -17.96 9.32
C TYR A 69 -0.49 -17.55 9.88
N GLY A 70 -0.29 -17.57 11.20
CA GLY A 70 1.00 -17.30 11.84
C GLY A 70 1.37 -15.81 11.91
N GLY A 71 0.38 -14.93 11.93
CA GLY A 71 0.57 -13.48 12.01
C GLY A 71 1.29 -13.03 13.28
N LYS A 72 1.14 -13.76 14.39
CA LYS A 72 1.81 -13.46 15.66
C LYS A 72 3.32 -13.69 15.57
N GLU A 73 3.75 -14.80 14.99
CA GLU A 73 5.15 -15.12 14.77
C GLU A 73 5.79 -14.12 13.80
N ASP A 74 5.09 -13.79 12.70
CA ASP A 74 5.55 -12.81 11.73
C ASP A 74 5.65 -11.40 12.32
N LEU A 75 4.67 -10.99 13.13
CA LEU A 75 4.70 -9.71 13.84
C LEU A 75 5.88 -9.65 14.82
N LYS A 76 6.13 -10.74 15.57
CA LYS A 76 7.28 -10.85 16.48
C LYS A 76 8.60 -10.77 15.71
N ALA A 77 8.67 -11.35 14.52
CA ALA A 77 9.82 -11.29 13.63
C ALA A 77 9.91 -9.97 12.84
N LYS A 78 8.92 -9.08 12.98
CA LYS A 78 8.75 -7.84 12.19
C LYS A 78 8.80 -8.09 10.69
N LYS A 79 8.04 -9.09 10.23
CA LYS A 79 7.94 -9.46 8.82
C LYS A 79 6.53 -9.22 8.31
N ILE A 80 6.44 -8.75 7.07
CA ILE A 80 5.21 -8.72 6.30
C ILE A 80 5.21 -9.93 5.38
N GLU A 81 4.29 -10.86 5.64
CA GLU A 81 4.09 -12.06 4.81
C GLU A 81 2.66 -12.09 4.24
N VAL A 82 2.52 -12.43 2.96
CA VAL A 82 1.22 -12.67 2.34
C VAL A 82 0.66 -14.02 2.75
N ILE A 83 -0.67 -14.09 2.86
CA ILE A 83 -1.37 -15.30 3.30
C ILE A 83 -1.28 -16.42 2.25
N HIS A 84 -1.40 -16.08 0.96
CA HIS A 84 -1.37 -17.04 -0.14
C HIS A 84 -0.56 -16.53 -1.35
N SER A 85 -0.13 -17.45 -2.22
CA SER A 85 0.77 -17.16 -3.35
C SER A 85 0.17 -16.24 -4.41
N LYS A 86 -1.16 -16.15 -4.49
CA LYS A 86 -1.88 -15.29 -5.42
C LYS A 86 -2.21 -13.90 -4.87
N SER A 87 -1.79 -13.56 -3.65
CA SER A 87 -2.20 -12.32 -2.96
C SER A 87 -1.99 -11.05 -3.80
N PHE A 88 -0.84 -10.93 -4.47
CA PHE A 88 -0.55 -9.79 -5.34
C PHE A 88 -1.19 -9.87 -6.74
N ILE A 89 -1.67 -11.03 -7.17
CA ILE A 89 -2.42 -11.19 -8.42
C ILE A 89 -3.88 -10.79 -8.16
N ASP A 90 -4.45 -11.25 -7.05
CA ASP A 90 -5.82 -10.97 -6.66
C ASP A 90 -5.99 -9.46 -6.36
N ASP A 91 -5.05 -8.87 -5.61
CA ASP A 91 -4.99 -7.43 -5.39
C ASP A 91 -3.56 -6.87 -5.46
N PRO A 92 -3.14 -6.34 -6.63
CA PRO A 92 -1.81 -5.78 -6.81
C PRO A 92 -1.54 -4.53 -5.96
N THR A 93 -2.56 -3.83 -5.44
CA THR A 93 -2.34 -2.71 -4.51
C THR A 93 -1.64 -3.15 -3.22
N ARG A 94 -1.70 -4.46 -2.90
CA ARG A 94 -0.99 -5.03 -1.76
C ARG A 94 0.52 -4.86 -1.87
N MET A 95 1.09 -4.71 -3.07
CA MET A 95 2.54 -4.44 -3.21
C MET A 95 2.92 -3.11 -2.52
N LEU A 96 2.13 -2.06 -2.75
CA LEU A 96 2.34 -0.74 -2.11
C LEU A 96 2.08 -0.81 -0.60
N ARG A 97 1.04 -1.55 -0.21
CA ARG A 97 0.72 -1.78 1.21
C ARG A 97 1.83 -2.53 1.93
N ALA A 98 2.47 -3.50 1.29
CA ALA A 98 3.55 -4.29 1.88
C ALA A 98 4.72 -3.38 2.28
N CYS A 99 5.15 -2.47 1.39
CA CYS A 99 6.17 -1.46 1.71
C CYS A 99 5.75 -0.60 2.90
N ARG A 100 4.52 -0.08 2.89
CA ARG A 100 4.00 0.77 3.98
C ARG A 100 3.98 0.05 5.33
N TYR A 101 3.45 -1.18 5.37
CA TYR A 101 3.39 -1.93 6.61
C TYR A 101 4.75 -2.40 7.10
N ALA A 102 5.68 -2.78 6.21
CA ALA A 102 7.03 -3.16 6.58
C ALA A 102 7.75 -2.04 7.33
N ILE A 103 7.68 -0.81 6.80
CA ILE A 103 8.24 0.37 7.48
C ILE A 103 7.51 0.66 8.79
N ARG A 104 6.17 0.62 8.79
CA ARG A 104 5.36 0.95 9.98
C ARG A 104 5.62 0.03 11.17
N ILE A 105 5.89 -1.25 10.94
CA ILE A 105 6.25 -2.19 12.02
C ILE A 105 7.76 -2.15 12.36
N GLY A 106 8.53 -1.29 11.69
CA GLY A 106 9.99 -1.20 11.83
C GLY A 106 10.69 -2.49 11.40
N GLY A 107 10.21 -3.11 10.33
CA GLY A 107 10.56 -4.44 9.86
C GLY A 107 10.86 -4.50 8.36
N LEU A 108 10.60 -5.66 7.77
CA LEU A 108 10.89 -5.94 6.35
C LEU A 108 9.79 -6.77 5.68
N ILE A 109 9.80 -6.80 4.36
CA ILE A 109 8.99 -7.72 3.58
C ILE A 109 9.68 -9.09 3.63
N GLY A 110 8.97 -10.13 4.04
CA GLY A 110 9.55 -11.45 4.15
C GLY A 110 9.99 -12.02 2.80
N LYS A 111 11.01 -12.89 2.79
CA LYS A 111 11.68 -13.35 1.55
C LYS A 111 10.70 -13.96 0.54
N ARG A 112 9.79 -14.83 1.00
CA ARG A 112 8.76 -15.44 0.13
C ARG A 112 7.84 -14.38 -0.46
N THR A 113 7.44 -13.41 0.35
CA THR A 113 6.58 -12.32 -0.08
C THR A 113 7.29 -11.39 -1.07
N GLU A 114 8.57 -11.11 -0.86
CA GLU A 114 9.40 -10.34 -1.78
C GLU A 114 9.52 -11.03 -3.15
N GLU A 115 9.77 -12.35 -3.17
CA GLU A 115 9.81 -13.16 -4.40
C GLU A 115 8.47 -13.09 -5.17
N LEU A 116 7.34 -13.20 -4.45
CA LEU A 116 6.00 -13.10 -5.04
C LEU A 116 5.70 -11.68 -5.55
N LEU A 117 6.16 -10.64 -4.84
CA LEU A 117 6.02 -9.26 -5.25
C LEU A 117 6.76 -9.02 -6.56
N GLN A 118 8.02 -9.43 -6.64
CA GLN A 118 8.85 -9.27 -7.85
C GLN A 118 8.27 -10.03 -9.03
N LYS A 119 7.81 -11.27 -8.81
CA LYS A 119 7.16 -12.06 -9.86
C LYS A 119 5.90 -11.37 -10.38
N ALA A 120 5.00 -10.95 -9.49
CA ALA A 120 3.76 -10.30 -9.89
C ALA A 120 4.01 -8.94 -10.57
N LEU A 121 5.08 -8.22 -10.20
CA LEU A 121 5.50 -7.00 -10.89
C LEU A 121 5.99 -7.29 -12.32
N GLN A 122 6.80 -8.33 -12.50
CA GLN A 122 7.28 -8.79 -13.82
C GLN A 122 6.13 -9.25 -14.71
N ASP A 123 5.13 -9.92 -14.14
CA ASP A 123 3.92 -10.38 -14.83
C ASP A 123 2.95 -9.21 -15.18
N GLY A 124 3.29 -7.96 -14.82
CA GLY A 124 2.48 -6.78 -15.10
C GLY A 124 1.21 -6.69 -14.25
N ALA A 125 1.12 -7.40 -13.12
CA ALA A 125 -0.09 -7.45 -12.29
C ALA A 125 -0.58 -6.05 -11.89
N ILE A 126 0.35 -5.13 -11.60
CA ILE A 126 0.03 -3.77 -11.16
C ILE A 126 -0.64 -2.92 -12.25
N ASP A 127 -0.49 -3.28 -13.53
CA ASP A 127 -1.09 -2.56 -14.66
C ASP A 127 -2.60 -2.80 -14.75
N TYR A 128 -3.10 -3.87 -14.14
CA TYR A 128 -4.54 -4.17 -14.07
C TYR A 128 -5.28 -3.34 -13.01
N VAL A 129 -4.56 -2.57 -12.18
CA VAL A 129 -5.15 -1.75 -11.12
C VAL A 129 -5.47 -0.36 -11.63
N SER A 130 -6.68 0.12 -11.31
CA SER A 130 -7.07 1.49 -11.65
C SER A 130 -6.19 2.53 -10.94
N TYR A 131 -5.89 3.63 -11.63
CA TYR A 131 -5.09 4.74 -11.09
C TYR A 131 -5.64 5.27 -9.77
N GLN A 132 -6.97 5.31 -9.59
CA GLN A 132 -7.59 5.79 -8.35
C GLN A 132 -7.25 4.92 -7.13
N ARG A 133 -7.11 3.60 -7.33
CA ARG A 133 -6.71 2.68 -6.25
C ARG A 133 -5.23 2.84 -5.91
N ILE A 134 -4.38 3.03 -6.93
CA ILE A 134 -2.96 3.35 -6.74
C ILE A 134 -2.80 4.68 -6.02
N ASP A 135 -3.49 5.73 -6.46
CA ASP A 135 -3.45 7.08 -5.87
C ASP A 135 -3.87 7.06 -4.40
N ARG A 136 -4.89 6.25 -4.05
CA ARG A 136 -5.31 6.08 -2.66
C ARG A 136 -4.20 5.49 -1.78
N GLU A 137 -3.47 4.50 -2.27
CA GLU A 137 -2.36 3.93 -1.50
C GLU A 137 -1.13 4.85 -1.48
N LEU A 138 -0.88 5.62 -2.55
CA LEU A 138 0.13 6.69 -2.57
C LEU A 138 -0.18 7.80 -1.56
N TYR A 139 -1.43 8.27 -1.50
CA TYR A 139 -1.86 9.25 -0.51
C TYR A 139 -1.59 8.77 0.92
N LYS A 140 -1.94 7.51 1.23
CA LYS A 140 -1.64 6.92 2.54
C LYS A 140 -0.15 6.78 2.82
N ALA A 141 0.67 6.55 1.80
CA ALA A 141 2.12 6.47 1.95
C ALA A 141 2.73 7.86 2.23
N LEU A 142 2.23 8.91 1.58
CA LEU A 142 2.70 10.30 1.75
C LEU A 142 2.26 10.93 3.08
N ASP A 143 1.10 10.51 3.60
CA ASP A 143 0.53 10.95 4.88
C ASP A 143 1.18 10.25 6.08
N ASP A 144 1.92 9.17 5.85
CA ASP A 144 2.61 8.45 6.91
C ASP A 144 3.84 9.25 7.42
N PRO A 145 4.11 9.29 8.74
CA PRO A 145 5.30 9.93 9.29
C PRO A 145 6.62 9.41 8.70
N CYS A 146 6.65 8.16 8.22
CA CYS A 146 7.81 7.54 7.58
C CYS A 146 7.70 7.52 6.05
N ALA A 147 7.04 8.52 5.45
CA ALA A 147 6.80 8.59 4.01
C ALA A 147 8.08 8.44 3.18
N LYS A 148 9.19 9.05 3.58
CA LYS A 148 10.48 8.94 2.87
C LYS A 148 10.95 7.49 2.77
N GLU A 149 10.94 6.77 3.89
CA GLU A 149 11.37 5.37 3.98
C GLU A 149 10.45 4.45 3.18
N ILE A 150 9.14 4.74 3.20
CA ILE A 150 8.15 3.99 2.41
C ILE A 150 8.40 4.17 0.92
N LEU A 151 8.55 5.42 0.45
CA LEU A 151 8.85 5.71 -0.95
C LEU A 151 10.20 5.11 -1.38
N SER A 152 11.21 5.18 -0.50
CA SER A 152 12.52 4.55 -0.72
C SER A 152 12.40 3.04 -0.92
N LEU A 153 11.64 2.36 -0.06
CA LEU A 153 11.39 0.92 -0.20
C LEU A 153 10.60 0.59 -1.48
N MET A 154 9.62 1.42 -1.85
CA MET A 154 8.91 1.27 -3.13
C MET A 154 9.84 1.46 -4.33
N THR A 155 10.77 2.43 -4.30
CA THR A 155 11.80 2.61 -5.33
C THR A 155 12.70 1.38 -5.44
N ASN A 156 13.16 0.84 -4.32
CA ASN A 156 14.05 -0.34 -4.31
C ASN A 156 13.40 -1.57 -4.96
N HIS A 157 12.07 -1.68 -4.89
CA HIS A 157 11.30 -2.72 -5.58
C HIS A 157 10.82 -2.32 -6.98
N SER A 158 11.25 -1.18 -7.52
CA SER A 158 10.81 -0.62 -8.81
C SER A 158 9.29 -0.39 -8.91
N LEU A 159 8.60 -0.28 -7.77
CA LEU A 159 7.17 0.00 -7.73
C LEU A 159 6.89 1.44 -8.14
N LEU A 160 7.65 2.42 -7.62
CA LEU A 160 7.44 3.84 -7.96
C LEU A 160 7.63 4.12 -9.44
N SER A 161 8.65 3.54 -10.08
CA SER A 161 8.87 3.69 -11.51
C SER A 161 7.76 3.02 -12.34
N ARG A 162 7.23 1.87 -11.89
CA ARG A 162 6.12 1.22 -12.59
C ARG A 162 4.80 1.96 -12.45
N ILE A 163 4.44 2.42 -11.24
CA ILE A 163 3.15 3.09 -11.00
C ILE A 163 3.12 4.56 -11.38
N GLY A 164 4.28 5.22 -11.51
CA GLY A 164 4.35 6.52 -12.18
C GLY A 164 3.85 6.43 -13.62
N TYR A 165 3.85 5.20 -14.16
CA TYR A 165 3.82 4.84 -15.56
C TYR A 165 4.94 5.59 -16.30
N PHE A 166 5.64 4.90 -17.16
CA PHE A 166 5.99 5.26 -18.53
C PHE A 166 7.40 4.70 -18.70
N ASP A 167 7.60 4.03 -19.85
CA ASP A 167 8.81 3.35 -20.35
C ASP A 167 10.00 3.35 -19.35
N PRO A 168 10.43 2.17 -18.85
CA PRO A 168 11.12 2.03 -17.57
C PRO A 168 12.11 3.15 -17.36
N CYS A 169 11.82 3.97 -16.35
CA CYS A 169 12.67 5.07 -15.91
C CYS A 169 14.13 4.62 -16.03
N SER A 170 14.85 5.19 -16.99
CA SER A 170 16.17 4.69 -17.39
C SER A 170 17.18 4.81 -16.24
N GLU A 171 16.87 5.65 -15.25
CA GLU A 171 17.67 5.90 -14.07
C GLU A 171 16.84 5.66 -12.80
N PRO A 172 17.42 5.09 -11.74
CA PRO A 172 16.75 4.92 -10.45
C PRO A 172 16.36 6.29 -9.83
N ILE A 173 15.36 6.32 -8.96
CA ILE A 173 14.97 7.55 -8.23
C ILE A 173 15.91 7.74 -7.03
N SER A 174 16.71 8.81 -7.01
CA SER A 174 17.62 9.12 -5.90
C SER A 174 16.92 9.43 -4.60
N GLN A 175 17.66 9.25 -3.50
CA GLN A 175 17.26 9.73 -2.17
C GLN A 175 17.01 11.25 -2.16
N THR A 176 17.79 12.04 -2.90
CA THR A 176 17.60 13.50 -2.98
C THR A 176 16.28 13.87 -3.66
N ALA A 177 15.87 13.13 -4.69
CA ALA A 177 14.56 13.31 -5.31
C ALA A 177 13.42 12.98 -4.32
N LEU A 178 13.54 11.90 -3.55
CA LEU A 178 12.57 11.55 -2.51
C LEU A 178 12.52 12.58 -1.38
N GLU A 179 13.67 13.10 -0.95
CA GLU A 179 13.76 14.18 0.03
C GLU A 179 13.09 15.45 -0.46
N TRP A 180 13.23 15.79 -1.75
CA TRP A 180 12.51 16.91 -2.35
C TRP A 180 10.99 16.68 -2.34
N VAL A 181 10.53 15.46 -2.67
CA VAL A 181 9.10 15.12 -2.63
C VAL A 181 8.50 15.35 -1.24
N ILE A 182 9.19 14.91 -0.19
CA ILE A 182 8.75 15.14 1.19
C ILE A 182 8.87 16.64 1.54
N GLY A 183 10.03 17.23 1.28
CA GLY A 183 10.44 18.58 1.62
C GLY A 183 10.14 18.98 3.07
N GLU A 184 10.11 20.29 3.32
CA GLU A 184 9.96 20.85 4.67
C GLU A 184 8.50 21.03 5.12
N SER A 185 7.56 20.88 4.20
CA SER A 185 6.13 21.12 4.45
C SER A 185 5.44 19.88 5.02
N ASN A 186 4.58 20.11 6.00
CA ASN A 186 3.72 19.08 6.58
C ASN A 186 2.38 18.93 5.83
N LEU A 187 2.17 19.66 4.74
CA LEU A 187 0.94 19.58 3.95
C LEU A 187 1.00 18.39 2.98
N LEU A 188 0.13 17.40 3.20
CA LEU A 188 0.00 16.21 2.36
C LEU A 188 -0.20 16.55 0.88
N GLU A 189 -1.02 17.56 0.60
CA GLU A 189 -1.29 18.02 -0.77
C GLU A 189 -0.03 18.51 -1.49
N GLU A 190 0.91 19.14 -0.78
CA GLU A 190 2.16 19.60 -1.39
C GLU A 190 3.09 18.42 -1.70
N ARG A 191 3.17 17.42 -0.80
CA ARG A 191 3.93 16.18 -1.07
C ARG A 191 3.36 15.43 -2.26
N TYR A 192 2.04 15.38 -2.38
CA TYR A 192 1.34 14.80 -3.52
C TYR A 192 1.67 15.55 -4.83
N GLU A 193 1.56 16.88 -4.84
CA GLU A 193 1.93 17.70 -5.99
C GLU A 193 3.39 17.49 -6.41
N ARG A 194 4.31 17.41 -5.45
CA ARG A 194 5.74 17.13 -5.72
C ARG A 194 5.97 15.72 -6.25
N LEU A 195 5.31 14.69 -5.71
CA LEU A 195 5.42 13.33 -6.25
C LEU A 195 5.00 13.28 -7.72
N PHE A 196 3.93 13.98 -8.09
CA PHE A 196 3.49 14.04 -9.49
C PHE A 196 4.40 14.90 -10.37
N ALA A 197 5.03 15.95 -9.82
CA ALA A 197 6.08 16.68 -10.54
C ALA A 197 7.29 15.78 -10.81
N LEU A 198 7.68 14.93 -9.85
CA LEU A 198 8.70 13.91 -10.04
C LEU A 198 8.32 12.93 -11.15
N PHE A 199 7.08 12.40 -11.14
CA PHE A 199 6.58 11.53 -12.21
C PHE A 199 6.59 12.21 -13.59
N ALA A 200 6.18 13.48 -13.67
CA ALA A 200 6.25 14.25 -14.93
C ALA A 200 7.67 14.43 -15.45
N LYS A 201 8.66 14.52 -14.55
CA LYS A 201 10.07 14.72 -14.89
C LYS A 201 10.76 13.45 -15.37
N ILE A 202 10.54 12.34 -14.68
CA ILE A 202 11.23 11.07 -14.94
C ILE A 202 10.50 10.18 -15.94
N GLY A 203 9.20 10.44 -16.17
CA GLY A 203 8.36 9.73 -17.12
C GLY A 203 7.74 10.68 -18.15
N SER A 204 6.52 10.36 -18.58
CA SER A 204 5.76 11.16 -19.52
C SER A 204 4.92 12.24 -18.82
N GLN A 205 5.25 13.49 -19.13
CA GLN A 205 4.48 14.66 -18.72
C GLN A 205 3.02 14.57 -19.20
N GLN A 206 2.79 14.15 -20.45
CA GLN A 206 1.46 14.10 -21.06
C GLN A 206 0.50 13.19 -20.28
N GLU A 207 0.99 12.04 -19.86
CA GLU A 207 0.16 11.05 -19.19
C GLU A 207 0.04 11.33 -17.69
N THR A 208 1.06 11.95 -17.07
CA THR A 208 0.94 12.54 -15.73
C THR A 208 -0.17 13.59 -15.70
N GLU A 209 -0.22 14.50 -16.68
CA GLU A 209 -1.33 15.46 -16.82
C GLU A 209 -2.68 14.76 -17.01
N ALA A 210 -2.74 13.69 -17.81
CA ALA A 210 -3.97 12.94 -18.04
C ALA A 210 -4.49 12.29 -16.74
N ARG A 211 -3.60 11.73 -15.91
CA ARG A 211 -3.94 11.16 -14.61
C ARG A 211 -4.43 12.23 -13.64
N LEU A 212 -3.75 13.38 -13.56
CA LEU A 212 -4.18 14.51 -12.73
C LEU A 212 -5.56 15.06 -13.16
N LYS A 213 -5.83 15.14 -14.47
CA LYS A 213 -7.15 15.52 -15.01
C LYS A 213 -8.23 14.53 -14.56
N LYS A 214 -7.96 13.22 -14.65
CA LYS A 214 -8.88 12.16 -14.20
C LYS A 214 -9.12 12.18 -12.68
N ALA A 215 -8.13 12.62 -11.90
CA ALA A 215 -8.26 12.82 -10.46
C ALA A 215 -9.04 14.11 -10.08
N GLY A 216 -9.51 14.89 -11.07
CA GLY A 216 -10.30 16.10 -10.83
C GLY A 216 -9.46 17.33 -10.46
N ILE A 217 -8.14 17.29 -10.66
CA ILE A 217 -7.25 18.42 -10.36
C ILE A 217 -7.46 19.54 -11.39
N SER A 218 -7.58 20.78 -10.92
CA SER A 218 -7.84 21.95 -11.78
C SER A 218 -6.68 22.24 -12.74
N LYS A 219 -6.97 22.76 -13.94
CA LYS A 219 -5.93 23.10 -14.94
C LYS A 219 -4.83 24.02 -14.38
N LYS A 220 -5.19 24.97 -13.51
CA LYS A 220 -4.23 25.86 -12.84
C LYS A 220 -3.27 25.08 -11.94
N ARG A 221 -3.78 24.13 -11.15
CA ARG A 221 -2.95 23.26 -10.29
C ARG A 221 -2.09 22.30 -11.11
N ILE A 222 -2.63 21.72 -12.18
CA ILE A 222 -1.85 20.86 -13.09
C ILE A 222 -0.67 21.64 -13.68
N LYS A 223 -0.91 22.85 -14.19
CA LYS A 223 0.16 23.71 -14.70
C LYS A 223 1.24 23.95 -13.63
N LYS A 224 0.86 24.27 -12.39
CA LYS A 224 1.79 24.41 -11.27
C LYS A 224 2.65 23.15 -11.05
N ILE A 225 2.03 21.97 -11.03
CA ILE A 225 2.73 20.68 -10.85
C ILE A 225 3.74 20.43 -11.98
N ILE A 226 3.34 20.72 -13.22
CA ILE A 226 4.23 20.58 -14.37
C ILE A 226 5.38 21.59 -14.31
N ASP A 227 5.12 22.85 -13.98
CA ASP A 227 6.14 23.88 -13.84
C ASP A 227 7.18 23.50 -12.75
N MET A 228 6.72 22.93 -11.62
CA MET A 228 7.59 22.40 -10.55
C MET A 228 8.53 21.29 -11.03
N SER A 229 8.17 20.52 -12.06
CA SER A 229 9.02 19.44 -12.57
C SER A 229 10.34 19.95 -13.17
N TYR A 230 10.37 21.22 -13.61
CA TYR A 230 11.59 21.87 -14.12
C TYR A 230 12.51 22.37 -13.01
N GLU A 231 11.99 22.50 -11.78
CA GLU A 231 12.73 22.95 -10.59
C GLU A 231 13.43 21.80 -9.85
N LEU A 232 13.16 20.56 -10.24
CA LEU A 232 13.77 19.36 -9.66
C LEU A 232 15.31 19.36 -9.85
N PRO A 233 16.09 19.00 -8.83
CA PRO A 233 17.55 18.89 -8.96
C PRO A 233 17.93 17.90 -10.07
N CYS A 234 18.94 18.24 -10.88
CA CYS A 234 19.32 17.48 -12.07
C CYS A 234 19.86 16.05 -11.84
N LYS A 235 20.05 15.60 -10.59
CA LYS A 235 20.59 14.26 -10.29
C LYS A 235 19.49 13.36 -9.75
N PHE A 236 19.10 12.42 -10.60
CA PHE A 236 18.26 11.27 -10.30
C PHE A 236 19.10 10.13 -9.74
#